data_AF-A0A3N6MRE7-F1
#
_entry.id   AF-A0A3N6MRE7-F1
#
_cell.length_a   1.000
_cell.length_b   1.000
_cell.length_c   1.000
_cell.angle_alpha   90.00
_cell.angle_beta   90.00
_cell.angle_gamma   90.00
#
_symmetry.space_group_name_H-M   'P 1'
#
loop_
_entity.id
_entity.type
_entity.pdbx_description
1 polymer ?
#
loop_
_entity_poly.entity_id
_entity_poly.type
_entity_poly.pdbx_seq_one_letter_code
_entity_poly.pdbx_strand_id
1 'polypeptide(L)' 'MVSRENNVVTGFVLLALVLTYGGFWLTDFPSELLMGVLIFVGVLAPMVVNNHLDSREAA' A
#
# COMPACT_ATOMS: atom_id res chain seq x y z
N MET A 1 13.81 2.18 -15.07
CA MET A 1 12.67 1.95 -15.99
C MET A 1 11.40 2.21 -15.20
N VAL A 2 10.53 3.11 -15.65
CA VAL A 2 9.26 3.37 -14.95
C VAL A 2 8.23 2.37 -15.51
N SER A 3 7.97 1.28 -14.78
CA SER A 3 6.93 0.31 -15.14
C SER A 3 5.60 0.66 -14.46
N ARG A 4 4.48 0.20 -15.04
CA ARG A 4 3.15 0.32 -14.42
C ARG A 4 3.15 -0.25 -13.00
N GLU A 5 3.79 -1.41 -12.81
CA GLU A 5 3.94 -2.07 -11.51
C GLU A 5 4.67 -1.17 -10.51
N ASN A 6 5.79 -0.57 -10.90
CA ASN A 6 6.56 0.31 -10.04
C ASN A 6 5.77 1.58 -9.67
N ASN A 7 4.94 2.10 -10.59
CA ASN A 7 4.05 3.22 -10.29
C ASN A 7 2.99 2.86 -9.25
N VAL A 8 2.38 1.66 -9.34
CA VAL A 8 1.43 1.18 -8.35
C VAL A 8 2.10 1.05 -6.99
N VAL A 9 3.25 0.37 -6.92
CA VAL A 9 4.01 0.20 -5.68
C VAL A 9 4.39 1.55 -5.07
N THR A 10 4.89 2.48 -5.88
CA THR A 10 5.26 3.82 -5.42
C THR A 10 4.06 4.58 -4.83
N GLY A 11 2.89 4.48 -5.47
CA GLY A 11 1.65 5.07 -4.95
C GLY A 11 1.25 4.51 -3.58
N PHE A 12 1.32 3.19 -3.41
CA PHE A 12 1.03 2.55 -2.12
C PHE A 12 2.08 2.85 -1.04
N VAL A 13 3.35 3.01 -1.41
CA VAL A 13 4.40 3.48 -0.48
C VAL A 13 4.08 4.88 0.03
N LEU A 14 3.72 5.81 -0.86
CA LEU A 14 3.33 7.17 -0.45
C LEU A 14 2.10 7.15 0.47
N LEU A 15 1.11 6.32 0.14
CA LEU A 15 -0.09 6.14 0.98
C LEU A 15 0.27 5.59 2.37
N ALA A 16 1.15 4.59 2.44
CA ALA A 16 1.62 4.02 3.70
C ALA A 16 2.39 5.04 4.54
N LEU A 17 3.18 5.92 3.93
CA LEU A 17 3.86 7.01 4.64
C LEU A 17 2.86 8.01 5.24
N VAL A 18 1.83 8.39 4.48
CA VAL A 18 0.76 9.26 4.97
C VAL A 18 0.01 8.59 6.12
N LEU A 19 -0.33 7.31 5.98
CA LEU A 19 -1.00 6.53 7.04
C LEU A 19 -0.13 6.37 8.28
N THR A 20 1.18 6.22 8.13
CA THR A 20 2.11 6.15 9.27
C THR A 20 2.05 7.45 10.04
N TYR A 21 2.21 8.58 9.35
CA TYR A 21 2.19 9.89 10.00
C TYR A 21 0.84 10.18 10.66
N GLY A 22 -0.26 9.97 9.94
CA GLY A 22 -1.61 10.17 10.46
C GLY A 22 -1.95 9.22 11.62
N GLY A 23 -1.57 7.95 11.52
CA GLY A 23 -1.82 6.95 12.54
C GLY A 23 -1.08 7.25 13.85
N PHE A 24 0.17 7.71 13.78
CA PHE A 24 0.94 8.06 14.97
C PHE A 24 0.52 9.38 15.63
N TRP A 25 0.15 10.40 14.83
CA TRP A 25 -0.04 11.76 15.35
C TRP A 25 -1.50 12.19 15.49
N LEU A 26 -2.41 11.58 14.74
CA LEU A 26 -3.82 11.99 14.68
C LEU A 26 -4.78 10.97 15.30
N THR A 27 -4.28 9.82 15.75
CA THR A 27 -5.11 8.74 16.29
C THR A 27 -4.45 8.05 17.48
N ASP A 28 -5.24 7.56 18.43
CA ASP A 28 -4.77 6.70 19.54
C ASP A 28 -4.78 5.22 19.14
N PHE A 29 -4.46 4.91 17.88
CA PHE A 29 -4.52 3.54 17.38
C PHE A 29 -3.46 2.66 18.07
N PRO A 30 -3.82 1.45 18.51
CA PRO A 30 -2.84 0.49 19.01
C PRO A 30 -1.74 0.25 17.96
N SER A 31 -0.49 0.21 18.39
CA SER A 31 0.66 0.10 17.50
C SER A 31 0.64 -1.19 16.69
N GLU A 32 0.10 -2.28 17.24
CA GLU A 32 -0.07 -3.57 16.56
C GLU A 32 -1.07 -3.45 15.40
N LEU A 33 -2.17 -2.73 15.60
CA LEU A 33 -3.17 -2.51 14.56
C LEU A 33 -2.64 -1.56 13.48
N LEU A 34 -1.95 -0.50 13.87
CA LEU A 34 -1.31 0.41 12.92
C LEU A 34 -0.30 -0.35 12.05
N MET A 35 0.53 -1.20 12.66
CA MET A 35 1.46 -2.06 11.94
C MET A 35 0.75 -2.99 10.96
N GLY A 36 -0.35 -3.63 11.39
CA GLY A 36 -1.16 -4.49 10.54
C GLY A 36 -1.72 -3.75 9.32
N VAL A 37 -2.23 -2.53 9.51
CA VAL A 37 -2.72 -1.68 8.42
C VAL A 37 -1.59 -1.30 7.46
N LEU A 38 -0.43 -0.91 7.99
CA LEU A 38 0.71 -0.52 7.16
C LEU A 38 1.26 -1.67 6.33
N ILE A 39 1.30 -2.89 6.89
CA ILE A 39 1.66 -4.11 6.13
C ILE A 39 0.62 -4.38 5.05
N PHE A 40 -0.66 -4.31 5.39
CA PHE A 40 -1.72 -4.54 4.41
C PHE A 40 -1.65 -3.54 3.25
N VAL A 41 -1.55 -2.24 3.54
CA VAL A 41 -1.53 -1.18 2.53
C VAL A 41 -0.22 -1.13 1.77
N GLY A 42 0.92 -1.23 2.46
CA GLY A 42 2.24 -1.10 1.84
C GLY A 42 2.71 -2.33 1.08
N VAL A 43 2.19 -3.52 1.40
CA VAL A 43 2.70 -4.79 0.86
C VAL A 43 1.60 -5.59 0.16
N LEU A 44 0.51 -5.92 0.85
CA LEU A 44 -0.49 -6.84 0.30
C LEU A 44 -1.36 -6.19 -0.78
N ALA A 45 -1.82 -4.96 -0.54
CA ALA A 45 -2.67 -4.22 -1.46
C ALA A 45 -2.00 -4.00 -2.84
N PRO A 46 -0.76 -3.50 -2.96
CA PRO A 46 -0.12 -3.33 -4.27
C PRO A 46 0.11 -4.66 -4.98
N MET A 47 0.39 -5.75 -4.26
CA MET A 47 0.49 -7.10 -4.85
C MET A 47 -0.84 -7.53 -5.49
N VAL A 48 -1.95 -7.38 -4.75
CA VAL A 48 -3.29 -7.74 -5.25
C VAL A 48 -3.68 -6.86 -6.44
N VAL A 49 -3.43 -5.56 -6.36
CA VAL A 49 -3.74 -4.61 -7.44
C VAL A 49 -2.94 -4.95 -8.69
N ASN A 50 -1.63 -5.17 -8.58
CA ASN A 50 -0.81 -5.52 -9.73
C ASN A 50 -1.25 -6.83 -10.37
N ASN A 51 -1.47 -7.89 -9.57
CA ASN A 51 -1.94 -9.17 -10.09
C ASN A 51 -3.31 -9.06 -10.79
N HIS A 52 -4.21 -8.20 -10.28
CA HIS A 52 -5.48 -7.92 -10.94
C HIS A 52 -5.29 -7.20 -12.28
N LEU A 53 -4.42 -6.20 -12.34
CA LEU A 53 -4.12 -5.47 -13.58
C LEU A 53 -3.45 -6.38 -14.62
N ASP A 54 -2.52 -7.24 -14.20
CA ASP A 54 -1.88 -8.24 -15.06
C ASP A 54 -2.91 -9.21 -15.66
N SER A 55 -3.84 -9.70 -14.83
CA SER A 55 -4.90 -10.61 -15.27
C SER A 55 -5.82 -9.97 -16.31
N ARG A 56 -6.01 -8.65 -16.27
CA ARG A 56 -6.85 -7.92 -17.22
C ARG A 56 -6.16 -7.59 -18.53
N GLU A 57 -4.84 -7.43 -18.53
CA GLU A 57 -4.07 -7.24 -19.76
C GLU A 57 -3.88 -8.54 -20.54
N ALA A 58 -3.94 -9.68 -19.85
CA ALA A 58 -3.81 -11.01 -20.46
C ALA A 58 -5.11 -11.56 -21.08
N ALA A 59 -6.26 -10.92 -20.81
CA ALA A 59 -7.60 -11.32 -21.30
C ALA A 59 -8.01 -10.52 -22.54
#